data_AF-A0A5N5TE27-F1
#
_entry.id   AF-A0A5N5TE27-F1
#
_cell.length_a   1.000
_cell.length_b   1.000
_cell.length_c   1.000
_cell.angle_alpha   90.00
_cell.angle_beta   90.00
_cell.angle_gamma   90.00
#
_symmetry.space_group_name_H-M   'P 1'
#
loop_
_entity.id
_entity.type
_entity.pdbx_description
1 polymer ?
#
loop_
_entity_poly.entity_id
_entity_poly.type
_entity_poly.pdbx_seq_one_letter_code
_entity_poly.pdbx_strand_id
1 'polypeptide(L)'
;MPSLATDKVDYWEPENLWIGPRAADLIHLGAKFAPCMRKDEKIFRHIEEQRRAERETGCCIRNDDSGCVQSSRRECSSRLSVWKKWSELAKGPDGRLSGSVCGQDPNYCKEPASVPPHEWPDDITQWPICKKRVAVSAVRKINAAEHMACEVIGHPCCIGIHGECSITTREYCNFVRGYFHEEATLCSQCCTLAYIPDQ
;
A
#
# COMPACT_ATOMS: atom_id res chain seq x y z
N MET A 1 -10.29 -7.12 7.61
CA MET A 1 -8.98 -7.29 6.94
C MET A 1 -9.25 -7.55 5.47
N PRO A 2 -8.48 -6.95 4.54
CA PRO A 2 -8.82 -6.94 3.12
C PRO A 2 -8.65 -8.35 2.54
N SER A 3 -9.76 -9.06 2.42
CA SER A 3 -9.85 -10.25 1.59
C SER A 3 -10.45 -9.82 0.24
N LEU A 4 -10.02 -10.47 -0.84
CA LEU A 4 -10.58 -10.24 -2.18
C LEU A 4 -11.94 -10.93 -2.37
N ALA A 5 -12.54 -11.42 -1.28
CA ALA A 5 -13.87 -12.01 -1.25
C ALA A 5 -14.88 -11.02 -0.62
N THR A 6 -16.16 -11.23 -0.92
CA THR A 6 -17.23 -10.40 -0.35
C THR A 6 -17.38 -10.70 1.14
N ASP A 7 -16.81 -9.84 1.97
CA ASP A 7 -16.88 -9.92 3.42
C ASP A 7 -17.83 -8.87 3.99
N LYS A 8 -18.57 -9.25 5.03
CA LYS A 8 -19.27 -8.28 5.88
C LYS A 8 -18.23 -7.63 6.79
N VAL A 9 -18.12 -6.32 6.70
CA VAL A 9 -17.18 -5.51 7.46
C VAL A 9 -17.92 -4.51 8.33
N ASP A 10 -17.44 -4.32 9.54
CA ASP A 10 -17.84 -3.26 10.46
C ASP A 10 -16.65 -2.32 10.71
N TYR A 11 -16.96 -1.04 10.92
CA TYR A 11 -15.96 -0.02 11.24
C TYR A 11 -16.44 0.78 12.44
N TRP A 12 -15.64 0.77 13.51
CA TRP A 12 -15.93 1.51 14.73
C TRP A 12 -15.30 2.90 14.66
N GLU A 13 -16.12 3.93 14.57
CA GLU A 13 -15.69 5.33 14.64
C GLU A 13 -15.95 5.87 16.07
N PRO A 14 -14.94 6.47 16.73
CA PRO A 14 -15.16 7.09 18.04
C PRO A 14 -16.19 8.21 17.97
N GLU A 15 -17.17 8.18 18.85
CA GLU A 15 -18.16 9.26 18.97
C GLU A 15 -17.50 10.54 19.50
N ASN A 16 -17.96 11.69 19.03
CA ASN A 16 -17.63 12.93 19.68
C ASN A 16 -18.40 13.05 20.99
N LEU A 17 -17.68 13.33 22.08
CA LEU A 17 -18.27 13.53 23.41
C LEU A 17 -19.36 14.62 23.42
N TRP A 18 -19.23 15.60 22.54
CA TRP A 18 -20.22 16.64 22.29
C TRP A 18 -20.88 16.35 20.95
N ILE A 19 -22.21 16.48 20.86
CA ILE A 19 -22.99 16.32 19.62
C ILE A 19 -22.42 17.27 18.55
N GLY A 20 -21.45 16.79 17.78
CA GLY A 20 -20.54 17.63 17.01
C GLY A 20 -19.87 16.85 15.88
N PRO A 21 -19.21 17.57 14.95
CA PRO A 21 -18.59 16.98 13.77
C PRO A 21 -17.35 16.16 14.15
N ARG A 22 -16.99 15.18 13.32
CA ARG A 22 -15.96 14.17 13.63
C ARG A 22 -14.59 14.82 13.86
N ALA A 23 -13.71 14.12 14.56
CA ALA A 23 -12.36 14.61 14.82
C ALA A 23 -11.62 15.04 13.54
N ALA A 24 -11.75 14.28 12.44
CA ALA A 24 -11.17 14.66 11.14
C ALA A 24 -11.73 15.98 10.61
N ASP A 25 -13.06 16.14 10.65
CA ASP A 25 -13.74 17.35 10.18
C ASP A 25 -13.34 18.58 11.01
N LEU A 26 -13.17 18.42 12.33
CA LEU A 26 -12.69 19.48 13.22
C LEU A 26 -11.27 19.94 12.85
N ILE A 27 -10.39 19.01 12.48
CA ILE A 27 -9.02 19.35 12.06
C ILE A 27 -9.04 20.16 10.77
N HIS A 28 -9.88 19.77 9.79
CA HIS A 28 -10.08 20.55 8.58
C HIS A 28 -10.66 21.96 8.84
N LEU A 29 -11.49 22.10 9.87
CA LEU A 29 -11.99 23.41 10.33
C LEU A 29 -10.94 24.24 11.11
N GLY A 30 -9.71 23.74 11.26
CA GLY A 30 -8.60 24.45 11.90
C GLY A 30 -8.35 24.07 13.35
N ALA A 31 -8.90 22.96 13.85
CA ALA A 31 -8.53 22.47 15.17
C ALA A 31 -7.04 22.10 15.24
N LYS A 32 -6.42 22.40 16.37
CA LYS A 32 -5.01 22.07 16.63
C LYS A 32 -4.80 20.56 16.63
N PHE A 33 -4.02 20.06 15.68
CA PHE A 33 -3.68 18.65 15.57
C PHE A 33 -2.17 18.41 15.66
N ALA A 34 -1.73 17.64 16.67
CA ALA A 34 -0.31 17.48 16.95
C ALA A 34 0.49 16.94 15.75
N PRO A 35 0.08 15.88 15.02
CA PRO A 35 0.86 15.30 13.92
C PRO A 35 1.21 16.22 12.75
N CYS A 36 0.40 17.24 12.46
CA CYS A 36 0.73 18.23 11.43
C CYS A 36 1.55 19.41 11.99
N MET A 37 1.43 19.72 13.28
CA MET A 37 2.17 20.82 13.92
C MET A 37 3.52 20.39 14.53
N ARG A 38 3.66 19.13 14.94
CA ARG A 38 4.83 18.56 15.62
C ARG A 38 4.90 17.04 15.45
N LYS A 39 6.08 16.47 15.65
CA LYS A 39 6.23 15.01 15.69
C LYS A 39 5.65 14.45 16.98
N ASP A 40 4.69 13.54 16.87
CA ASP A 40 4.13 12.79 18.00
C ASP A 40 4.76 11.39 18.07
N GLU A 41 5.53 11.11 19.11
CA GLU A 41 6.29 9.86 19.23
C GLU A 41 5.43 8.60 19.12
N LYS A 42 4.19 8.63 19.61
CA LYS A 42 3.32 7.43 19.57
C LYS A 42 2.89 7.12 18.15
N ILE A 43 2.55 8.16 17.38
CA ILE A 43 2.11 8.01 15.99
C ILE A 43 3.29 7.61 15.10
N PHE A 44 4.46 8.24 15.29
CA PHE A 44 5.65 7.85 14.55
C PHE A 44 6.11 6.42 14.85
N ARG A 45 5.96 5.96 16.10
CA ARG A 45 6.23 4.56 16.46
C ARG A 45 5.27 3.61 15.73
N HIS A 46 3.99 3.95 15.66
CA HIS A 46 3.00 3.16 14.93
C HIS A 46 3.31 3.10 13.42
N ILE A 47 3.66 4.23 12.80
CA ILE A 47 4.06 4.29 11.39
C ILE A 47 5.28 3.38 11.13
N GLU A 48 6.26 3.40 12.03
CA GLU A 48 7.44 2.55 11.92
C GLU A 48 7.11 1.05 12.07
N GLU A 49 6.18 0.70 12.96
CA GLU A 49 5.66 -0.67 13.07
C GLU A 49 4.95 -1.10 11.78
N GLN A 50 4.13 -0.23 11.17
CA GLN A 50 3.48 -0.50 9.89
C GLN A 50 4.49 -0.67 8.76
N ARG A 51 5.55 0.14 8.70
CA ARG A 51 6.63 0.00 7.70
C ARG A 51 7.37 -1.32 7.84
N ARG A 52 7.63 -1.78 9.07
CA ARG A 52 8.27 -3.09 9.30
C ARG A 52 7.38 -4.23 8.84
N ALA A 53 6.07 -4.16 9.14
CA ALA A 53 5.11 -5.13 8.65
C ALA A 53 5.02 -5.11 7.11
N GLU A 54 5.03 -3.93 6.50
CA GLU A 54 5.01 -3.75 5.05
C GLU A 54 6.24 -4.38 4.38
N ARG A 55 7.45 -4.23 4.93
CA ARG A 55 8.66 -4.89 4.43
C ARG A 55 8.49 -6.42 4.35
N GLU A 56 7.64 -7.00 5.19
CA GLU A 56 7.38 -8.43 5.19
C GLU A 56 6.30 -8.88 4.19
N THR A 57 5.56 -7.95 3.59
CA THR A 57 4.48 -8.24 2.65
C THR A 57 5.00 -8.78 1.31
N GLY A 58 4.09 -9.37 0.54
CA GLY A 58 4.34 -9.86 -0.81
C GLY A 58 3.10 -9.70 -1.67
N CYS A 59 3.20 -10.10 -2.94
CA CYS A 59 2.10 -9.97 -3.88
C CYS A 59 1.21 -11.21 -3.83
N CYS A 60 -0.06 -11.03 -3.46
CA CYS A 60 -1.08 -12.06 -3.46
C CYS A 60 -1.83 -12.01 -4.80
N ILE A 61 -1.58 -12.97 -5.68
CA ILE A 61 -2.15 -13.04 -7.02
C ILE A 61 -3.27 -14.07 -7.02
N ARG A 62 -4.46 -13.74 -7.50
CA ARG A 62 -5.55 -14.73 -7.58
C ARG A 62 -5.40 -15.64 -8.80
N ASN A 63 -5.84 -16.88 -8.65
CA ASN A 63 -5.78 -17.90 -9.71
C ASN A 63 -6.81 -17.69 -10.82
N ASP A 64 -7.81 -16.83 -10.60
CA ASP A 64 -8.89 -16.53 -11.55
C ASP A 64 -8.63 -15.26 -12.37
N ASP A 65 -7.39 -14.73 -12.33
CA ASP A 65 -6.98 -13.48 -12.97
C ASP A 65 -7.82 -12.24 -12.57
N SER A 66 -8.60 -12.32 -11.49
CA SER A 66 -9.45 -11.21 -11.01
C SER A 66 -8.67 -10.06 -10.37
N GLY A 67 -7.37 -10.23 -10.17
CA GLY A 67 -6.48 -9.19 -9.68
C GLY A 67 -5.49 -9.67 -8.62
N CYS A 68 -4.65 -8.74 -8.20
CA CYS A 68 -3.66 -8.94 -7.16
C CYS A 68 -3.70 -7.81 -6.13
N VAL A 69 -3.29 -8.16 -4.92
CA VAL A 69 -3.20 -7.22 -3.80
C VAL A 69 -1.92 -7.48 -3.03
N GLN A 70 -1.30 -6.41 -2.55
CA GLN A 70 -0.14 -6.52 -1.66
C GLN A 70 -0.64 -6.89 -0.26
N SER A 71 -0.22 -8.04 0.26
CA SER A 71 -0.66 -8.55 1.56
C SER A 71 0.41 -9.37 2.25
N SER A 72 0.21 -9.63 3.54
CA SER A 72 1.01 -10.61 4.25
C SER A 72 0.69 -12.04 3.77
N ARG A 73 1.59 -12.99 4.06
CA ARG A 73 1.37 -14.41 3.75
C ARG A 73 0.16 -15.01 4.47
N ARG A 74 -0.20 -14.48 5.65
CA ARG A 74 -1.30 -14.99 6.47
C ARG A 74 -2.66 -14.55 5.95
N GLU A 75 -2.74 -13.36 5.36
CA GLU A 75 -3.97 -12.81 4.78
C GLU A 75 -4.25 -13.37 3.39
N CYS A 76 -3.21 -13.76 2.65
CA CYS A 76 -3.35 -14.37 1.33
C CYS A 76 -3.88 -15.82 1.44
N SER A 77 -4.97 -16.13 0.74
CA SER A 77 -5.58 -17.46 0.74
C SER A 77 -4.69 -18.48 0.03
N SER A 78 -4.30 -19.56 0.72
CA SER A 78 -3.44 -20.60 0.12
C SER A 78 -4.14 -21.46 -0.94
N ARG A 79 -5.47 -21.40 -1.04
CA ARG A 79 -6.26 -22.22 -1.98
C ARG A 79 -6.64 -21.46 -3.25
N LEU A 80 -6.96 -20.17 -3.12
CA LEU A 80 -7.52 -19.34 -4.20
C LEU A 80 -6.49 -18.39 -4.82
N SER A 81 -5.34 -18.23 -4.17
CA SER A 81 -4.32 -17.29 -4.57
C SER A 81 -2.92 -17.85 -4.35
N VAL A 82 -1.97 -17.30 -5.11
CA VAL A 82 -0.55 -17.59 -4.98
C VAL A 82 0.12 -16.37 -4.35
N TRP A 83 0.74 -16.58 -3.20
CA TRP A 83 1.54 -15.55 -2.54
C TRP A 83 2.97 -15.59 -3.06
N LYS A 84 3.41 -14.51 -3.68
CA LYS A 84 4.77 -14.35 -4.23
C LYS A 84 5.55 -13.33 -3.41
N LYS A 85 6.73 -13.75 -2.96
CA LYS A 85 7.70 -12.90 -2.29
C LYS A 85 9.10 -13.34 -2.68
N TRP A 86 10.00 -12.38 -2.86
CA TRP A 86 11.41 -12.63 -3.08
C TRP A 86 12.05 -13.15 -1.79
N SER A 87 13.01 -14.05 -1.97
CA SER A 87 13.75 -14.67 -0.88
C SER A 87 15.07 -15.20 -1.43
N GLU A 88 15.97 -15.68 -0.56
CA GLU A 88 17.23 -16.29 -1.00
C GLU A 88 17.04 -17.45 -2.00
N LEU A 89 15.92 -18.17 -1.89
CA LEU A 89 15.58 -19.30 -2.77
C LEU A 89 14.96 -18.87 -4.10
N ALA A 90 14.31 -17.71 -4.13
CA ALA A 90 13.63 -17.14 -5.28
C ALA A 90 13.96 -15.65 -5.34
N LYS A 91 15.19 -15.34 -5.76
CA LYS A 91 15.70 -13.97 -5.80
C LYS A 91 14.93 -13.15 -6.83
N GLY A 92 14.69 -11.90 -6.48
CA GLY A 92 14.14 -10.93 -7.41
C GLY A 92 15.13 -10.57 -8.51
N PRO A 93 14.72 -9.70 -9.45
CA PRO A 93 15.62 -9.09 -10.40
C PRO A 93 16.81 -8.46 -9.67
N ASP A 94 18.02 -8.60 -10.22
CA ASP A 94 19.26 -8.06 -9.67
C ASP A 94 19.63 -8.57 -8.26
N GLY A 95 19.07 -9.72 -7.85
CA GLY A 95 19.39 -10.35 -6.56
C GLY A 95 18.62 -9.79 -5.37
N ARG A 96 17.58 -8.98 -5.62
CA ARG A 96 16.73 -8.35 -4.60
C ARG A 96 15.99 -9.36 -3.71
N LEU A 97 15.75 -8.98 -2.45
CA LEU A 97 15.15 -9.84 -1.42
C LEU A 97 13.88 -9.26 -0.79
N SER A 98 13.71 -7.93 -0.78
CA SER A 98 12.62 -7.29 -0.04
C SER A 98 11.27 -7.21 -0.78
N GLY A 99 11.19 -7.63 -2.04
CA GLY A 99 9.95 -7.65 -2.84
C GLY A 99 9.23 -9.00 -2.83
N SER A 100 8.32 -9.32 -3.74
CA SER A 100 7.78 -8.54 -4.85
C SER A 100 6.63 -7.62 -4.43
N VAL A 101 6.46 -6.50 -5.14
CA VAL A 101 5.32 -5.60 -4.98
C VAL A 101 4.35 -5.79 -6.14
N CYS A 102 3.05 -5.88 -5.87
CA CYS A 102 2.06 -5.99 -6.94
C CYS A 102 2.06 -4.76 -7.87
N GLY A 103 2.26 -5.00 -9.16
CA GLY A 103 2.24 -3.99 -10.21
C GLY A 103 3.40 -2.99 -10.19
N GLN A 104 4.32 -3.04 -9.23
CA GLN A 104 5.47 -2.14 -9.18
C GLN A 104 6.79 -2.92 -9.10
N ASP A 105 7.71 -2.59 -9.99
CA ASP A 105 9.03 -3.18 -10.04
C ASP A 105 10.02 -2.18 -10.68
N PRO A 106 11.22 -1.98 -10.12
CA PRO A 106 12.22 -1.04 -10.62
C PRO A 106 12.55 -1.23 -12.10
N ASN A 107 12.58 -2.47 -12.58
CA ASN A 107 12.96 -2.79 -13.97
C ASN A 107 11.83 -2.51 -14.98
N TYR A 108 10.61 -2.33 -14.50
CA TYR A 108 9.42 -2.10 -15.33
C TYR A 108 8.84 -0.69 -15.14
N CYS A 109 9.48 0.16 -14.34
CA CYS A 109 9.11 1.56 -14.18
C CYS A 109 9.91 2.46 -15.14
N LYS A 110 9.20 3.26 -15.94
CA LYS A 110 9.81 4.27 -16.82
C LYS A 110 10.10 5.57 -16.09
N GLU A 111 9.23 5.96 -15.16
CA GLU A 111 9.32 7.23 -14.43
C GLU A 111 8.94 7.03 -12.95
N PRO A 112 9.91 7.10 -12.02
CA PRO A 112 11.37 7.22 -12.22
C PRO A 112 12.01 5.88 -12.63
N ALA A 113 12.93 5.88 -13.59
CA ALA A 113 13.70 4.69 -13.94
C ALA A 113 14.78 4.41 -12.88
N SER A 114 14.94 3.14 -12.48
CA SER A 114 16.04 2.72 -11.60
C SER A 114 17.31 2.51 -12.41
N VAL A 115 18.09 3.59 -12.61
CA VAL A 115 19.34 3.56 -13.37
C VAL A 115 20.46 4.27 -12.61
N PRO A 116 21.73 3.84 -12.72
CA PRO A 116 22.86 4.55 -12.12
C PRO A 116 22.87 6.03 -12.51
N PRO A 117 23.05 6.98 -11.57
CA PRO A 117 23.40 6.82 -10.15
C PRO A 117 22.21 6.71 -9.17
N HIS A 118 20.97 6.74 -9.68
CA HIS A 118 19.74 6.76 -8.88
C HIS A 118 19.02 5.40 -8.93
N GLU A 119 19.69 4.36 -8.45
CA GLU A 119 19.10 3.03 -8.33
C GLU A 119 18.18 2.95 -7.11
N TRP A 120 17.07 2.23 -7.25
CA TRP A 120 16.16 2.03 -6.15
C TRP A 120 16.80 1.06 -5.13
N PRO A 121 16.70 1.32 -3.82
CA PRO A 121 17.24 0.41 -2.81
C PRO A 121 16.52 -0.94 -2.82
N ASP A 122 17.12 -1.98 -2.24
CA ASP A 122 16.45 -3.29 -2.13
C ASP A 122 15.18 -3.20 -1.28
N ASP A 123 15.22 -2.45 -0.18
CA ASP A 123 14.09 -2.24 0.74
C ASP A 123 12.88 -1.59 0.04
N ILE A 124 11.78 -2.34 -0.07
CA ILE A 124 10.54 -1.89 -0.73
C ILE A 124 9.93 -0.66 -0.07
N THR A 125 10.16 -0.47 1.23
CA THR A 125 9.59 0.66 1.97
C THR A 125 10.16 2.01 1.51
N GLN A 126 11.32 2.00 0.84
CA GLN A 126 12.00 3.19 0.34
C GLN A 126 11.76 3.42 -1.16
N TRP A 127 10.91 2.61 -1.80
CA TRP A 127 10.67 2.73 -3.23
C TRP A 127 9.81 3.96 -3.55
N PRO A 128 10.18 4.76 -4.56
CA PRO A 128 9.39 5.89 -5.00
C PRO A 128 8.12 5.42 -5.75
N ILE A 129 7.16 6.34 -5.91
CA ILE A 129 5.94 6.08 -6.68
C ILE A 129 6.28 5.95 -8.18
N CYS A 130 5.88 4.84 -8.80
CA CYS A 130 6.02 4.66 -10.24
C CYS A 130 4.84 5.30 -11.00
N LYS A 131 5.07 6.44 -11.64
CA LYS A 131 4.05 7.19 -12.40
C LYS A 131 3.75 6.57 -13.75
N LYS A 132 4.77 6.02 -14.42
CA LYS A 132 4.62 5.39 -15.74
C LYS A 132 5.27 4.02 -15.76
N ARG A 133 4.47 3.01 -16.03
CA ARG A 133 4.88 1.60 -16.10
C ARG A 133 5.01 1.15 -17.54
N VAL A 134 5.80 0.10 -17.77
CA VAL A 134 5.79 -0.61 -19.05
C VAL A 134 4.43 -1.28 -19.25
N ALA A 135 3.90 -1.27 -20.49
CA ALA A 135 2.60 -1.85 -20.79
C ALA A 135 2.55 -3.36 -20.49
N VAL A 136 1.47 -3.81 -19.85
CA VAL A 136 1.25 -5.22 -19.44
C VAL A 136 1.46 -6.21 -20.60
N SER A 137 1.12 -5.82 -21.83
CA SER A 137 1.30 -6.63 -23.05
C SER A 137 2.77 -6.90 -23.39
N ALA A 138 3.69 -6.00 -23.01
CA ALA A 138 5.12 -6.22 -23.15
C ALA A 138 5.69 -7.10 -22.01
N VAL A 139 5.08 -7.04 -20.82
CA VAL A 139 5.47 -7.81 -19.63
C VAL A 139 5.07 -9.28 -19.76
N ARG A 140 3.87 -9.59 -20.24
CA ARG A 140 3.37 -10.98 -20.41
C ARG A 140 4.22 -11.86 -21.33
N LYS A 141 5.07 -11.28 -22.17
CA LYS A 141 6.00 -12.03 -23.04
C LYS A 141 7.21 -12.60 -22.29
N ILE A 142 7.47 -12.11 -21.09
CA ILE A 142 8.60 -12.50 -20.25
C ILE A 142 7.98 -13.10 -18.99
N ASN A 143 7.77 -14.41 -18.95
CA ASN A 143 7.14 -15.19 -17.86
C ASN A 143 7.76 -14.99 -16.45
N ALA A 144 8.67 -14.04 -16.26
CA ALA A 144 9.40 -13.78 -15.03
C ALA A 144 8.72 -12.74 -14.09
N ALA A 145 7.64 -12.07 -14.52
CA ALA A 145 7.01 -11.01 -13.72
C ALA A 145 5.48 -11.16 -13.59
N GLU A 146 5.02 -12.30 -13.06
CA GLU A 146 3.60 -12.54 -12.75
C GLU A 146 3.00 -11.43 -11.86
N HIS A 147 3.79 -10.92 -10.91
CA HIS A 147 3.38 -9.81 -10.02
C HIS A 147 3.18 -8.47 -10.75
N MET A 148 3.70 -8.33 -11.98
CA MET A 148 3.54 -7.14 -12.83
C MET A 148 2.43 -7.28 -13.87
N ALA A 149 2.06 -8.51 -14.23
CA ALA A 149 1.09 -8.80 -15.28
C ALA A 149 -0.37 -8.78 -14.81
N CYS A 150 -0.57 -8.77 -13.49
CA CYS A 150 -1.87 -8.80 -12.84
C CYS A 150 -2.41 -7.38 -12.60
N GLU A 151 -3.72 -7.23 -12.66
CA GLU A 151 -4.41 -5.98 -12.33
C GLU A 151 -4.37 -5.75 -10.80
N VAL A 152 -3.84 -4.60 -10.39
CA VAL A 152 -3.75 -4.25 -8.97
C VAL A 152 -5.10 -3.69 -8.54
N ILE A 153 -5.79 -4.41 -7.66
CA ILE A 153 -7.13 -4.04 -7.17
C ILE A 153 -7.11 -3.39 -5.79
N GLY A 154 -6.05 -3.65 -5.01
CA GLY A 154 -5.85 -3.05 -3.71
C GLY A 154 -4.77 -1.99 -3.73
N HIS A 155 -5.10 -0.81 -3.22
CA HIS A 155 -4.18 0.32 -3.08
C HIS A 155 -4.16 0.84 -1.64
N PRO A 156 -3.12 1.59 -1.25
CA PRO A 156 -3.03 2.20 0.07
C PRO A 156 -4.23 3.12 0.35
N CYS A 157 -4.89 2.88 1.47
CA CYS A 157 -5.92 3.72 2.05
C CYS A 157 -5.43 4.20 3.42
N CYS A 158 -5.21 5.51 3.59
CA CYS A 158 -4.93 6.08 4.92
C CYS A 158 -6.28 6.36 5.61
N ILE A 159 -6.49 5.77 6.80
CA ILE A 159 -7.75 5.77 7.54
C ILE A 159 -7.57 6.58 8.83
N GLY A 160 -8.57 7.42 9.12
CA GLY A 160 -8.61 8.23 10.34
C GLY A 160 -7.55 9.33 10.40
N ILE A 161 -7.52 10.04 11.53
CA ILE A 161 -6.64 11.20 11.72
C ILE A 161 -5.17 10.82 11.98
N HIS A 162 -4.93 9.60 12.45
CA HIS A 162 -3.59 9.10 12.75
C HIS A 162 -2.86 8.56 11.52
N GLY A 163 -3.54 8.49 10.37
CA GLY A 163 -2.95 8.03 9.11
C GLY A 163 -2.65 6.53 9.12
N GLU A 164 -3.51 5.72 9.73
CA GLU A 164 -3.37 4.27 9.72
C GLU A 164 -3.51 3.77 8.28
N CYS A 165 -2.47 3.15 7.73
CA CYS A 165 -2.52 2.66 6.37
C CYS A 165 -2.97 1.20 6.26
N SER A 166 -3.85 0.91 5.32
CA SER A 166 -4.11 -0.46 4.87
C SER A 166 -4.23 -0.53 3.35
N ILE A 167 -3.73 -1.60 2.74
CA ILE A 167 -3.89 -1.85 1.29
C ILE A 167 -5.23 -2.54 1.08
N THR A 168 -6.17 -1.86 0.46
CA THR A 168 -7.56 -2.31 0.36
C THR A 168 -8.18 -1.82 -0.94
N THR A 169 -9.40 -2.26 -1.24
CA THR A 169 -10.10 -1.78 -2.45
C THR A 169 -10.67 -0.38 -2.23
N ARG A 170 -10.98 0.30 -3.33
CA ARG A 170 -11.57 1.65 -3.28
C ARG A 170 -12.90 1.67 -2.53
N GLU A 171 -13.74 0.65 -2.73
CA GLU A 171 -15.08 0.56 -2.14
C GLU A 171 -14.97 0.52 -0.61
N TYR A 172 -14.03 -0.28 -0.09
CA TYR A 172 -13.78 -0.35 1.34
C TYR A 172 -13.20 0.97 1.87
N CYS A 173 -12.25 1.58 1.16
CA CYS A 173 -11.67 2.86 1.57
C CYS A 173 -12.73 3.98 1.66
N ASN A 174 -13.63 4.04 0.69
CA ASN A 174 -14.76 4.96 0.69
C ASN A 174 -15.74 4.68 1.84
N PHE A 175 -15.99 3.41 2.15
CA PHE A 175 -16.86 3.00 3.25
C PHE A 175 -16.34 3.51 4.60
N VAL A 176 -15.04 3.37 4.86
CA VAL A 176 -14.39 3.88 6.09
C VAL A 176 -14.06 5.37 6.03
N ARG A 177 -14.45 6.05 4.94
CA ARG A 177 -14.16 7.47 4.68
C ARG A 177 -12.66 7.81 4.79
N GLY A 178 -11.81 6.88 4.37
CA GLY A 178 -10.38 7.09 4.25
C GLY A 178 -10.01 7.82 2.97
N TYR A 179 -8.72 8.15 2.82
CA TYR A 179 -8.19 8.70 1.59
C TYR A 179 -7.49 7.60 0.78
N PHE A 180 -7.99 7.38 -0.45
CA PHE A 180 -7.52 6.33 -1.35
C PHE A 180 -6.43 6.85 -2.27
N HIS A 181 -5.26 6.21 -2.28
CA HIS A 181 -4.13 6.59 -3.11
C HIS A 181 -3.96 5.66 -4.30
N GLU A 182 -4.54 6.05 -5.44
CA GLU A 182 -4.48 5.27 -6.69
C GLU A 182 -3.06 5.21 -7.27
N GLU A 183 -2.31 6.28 -7.08
CA GLU A 183 -0.98 6.46 -7.62
C GLU A 183 0.05 5.53 -6.95
N ALA A 184 -0.22 5.09 -5.72
CA ALA A 184 0.70 4.33 -4.91
C ALA A 184 0.32 2.86 -4.78
N THR A 185 1.31 2.04 -4.50
CA THR A 185 1.14 0.59 -4.28
C THR A 185 1.57 0.16 -2.89
N LEU A 186 2.28 1.01 -2.16
CA LEU A 186 2.77 0.76 -0.80
C LEU A 186 2.32 1.89 0.13
N CYS A 187 2.01 1.53 1.37
CA CYS A 187 1.72 2.45 2.46
C CYS A 187 2.89 3.40 2.74
N SER A 188 4.13 2.93 2.61
CA SER A 188 5.32 3.77 2.75
C SER A 188 5.44 4.89 1.71
N GLN A 189 4.67 4.86 0.61
CA GLN A 189 4.67 5.89 -0.41
C GLN A 189 3.73 7.06 -0.07
N CYS A 190 2.69 6.80 0.72
CA CYS A 190 1.59 7.74 0.94
C CYS A 190 1.58 8.32 2.34
N CYS A 191 1.69 7.48 3.37
CA CYS A 191 1.49 7.92 4.75
C CYS A 191 2.84 8.32 5.39
N THR A 192 3.72 9.02 4.66
CA THR A 192 5.06 9.44 5.16
C THR A 192 5.06 10.70 6.01
N LEU A 193 3.95 11.43 6.00
CA LEU A 193 3.63 12.53 6.90
C LEU A 193 2.14 12.38 7.17
N ALA A 194 1.63 12.88 8.29
CA ALA A 194 0.20 13.03 8.53
C ALA A 194 -0.37 14.01 7.48
N TYR A 195 -0.54 13.52 6.25
CA TYR A 195 -1.03 14.27 5.12
C TYR A 195 -2.54 14.29 5.29
N ILE A 196 -3.02 15.40 5.81
CA ILE A 196 -4.39 15.81 5.61
C ILE A 196 -4.42 16.27 4.14
N PRO A 197 -5.05 15.52 3.22
CA PRO A 197 -5.19 16.02 1.86
C PRO A 197 -6.08 17.27 1.91
N ASP A 198 -5.56 18.39 1.43
CA ASP A 198 -6.39 19.50 0.99
C ASP A 198 -7.18 18.99 -0.23
N GLN A 199 -8.51 18.95 -0.11
CA GLN A 199 -9.41 18.80 -1.26
C GLN A 199 -9.40 20.06 -2.13
#